data_AF-A0A9P1N2N4-F1
#
_entry.id   AF-A0A9P1N2N4-F1
#
_cell.length_a   1.000
_cell.length_b   1.000
_cell.length_c   1.000
_cell.angle_alpha   90.00
_cell.angle_beta   90.00
_cell.angle_gamma   90.00
#
_symmetry.space_group_name_H-M   'P 1'
#
loop_
_entity.id
_entity.type
_entity.pdbx_description
1 polymer ?
#
loop_
_entity_poly.entity_id
_entity_poly.type
_entity_poly.pdbx_seq_one_letter_code
_entity_poly.pdbx_strand_id
1 'polypeptide(L)'
;MVDQLTRETASLEISSKNEDLSNISIIPELSEEEQRLLDEEIKKRSKPIEGTIEPVDFPLHDIVKEIGLDKPVEGVDLEFYEDLKTKSAKVIYTKLKSVPDAIARKYLPDLARRFVEFERRVKRIERMLWALPREDKSLEEDRFEILTELLDKTCQGMEIWEEHYERKIPLGHRCNLEGELIHLMDTKFDLIEKICKEFGKLKDQRDEVNNERDMLRYEIRHCDMIYTEIHEKFLKSYLEMDW
;
A
#
# COMPACT_ATOMS: atom_id res chain seq x y z
N MET A 1 -49.68 30.14 -2.92
CA MET A 1 -48.66 31.01 -2.30
C MET A 1 -47.83 30.31 -1.22
N VAL A 2 -48.31 29.21 -0.61
CA VAL A 2 -47.51 28.43 0.38
C VAL A 2 -46.52 27.45 -0.28
N ASP A 3 -46.78 27.00 -1.51
CA ASP A 3 -45.92 26.04 -2.24
C ASP A 3 -44.70 26.63 -2.98
N GLN A 4 -44.60 27.95 -3.09
CA GLN A 4 -43.43 28.60 -3.69
C GLN A 4 -42.34 28.90 -2.64
N LEU A 5 -42.74 29.24 -1.41
CA LEU A 5 -41.82 29.51 -0.30
C LEU A 5 -41.06 28.25 0.16
N THR A 6 -41.70 27.08 0.13
CA THR A 6 -41.04 25.79 0.46
C THR A 6 -40.06 25.30 -0.61
N ARG A 7 -40.25 25.69 -1.88
CA ARG A 7 -39.30 25.38 -2.95
C ARG A 7 -38.12 26.32 -2.99
N GLU A 8 -38.30 27.59 -2.60
CA GLU A 8 -37.19 28.53 -2.45
C GLU A 8 -36.31 28.18 -1.23
N THR A 9 -36.89 27.76 -0.10
CA THR A 9 -36.08 27.30 1.05
C THR A 9 -35.34 25.99 0.75
N ALA A 10 -35.95 25.06 0.01
CA ALA A 10 -35.27 23.83 -0.41
C ALA A 10 -34.18 24.05 -1.48
N SER A 11 -34.33 25.08 -2.32
CA SER A 11 -33.30 25.45 -3.31
C SER A 11 -32.15 26.26 -2.69
N LEU A 12 -32.41 26.99 -1.60
CA LEU A 12 -31.39 27.72 -0.84
C LEU A 12 -30.60 26.81 0.12
N GLU A 13 -31.18 25.70 0.59
CA GLU A 13 -30.46 24.73 1.44
C GLU A 13 -29.55 23.76 0.67
N ILE A 14 -29.72 23.62 -0.65
CA ILE A 14 -28.81 22.81 -1.50
C ILE A 14 -27.62 23.66 -2.00
N SER A 15 -27.67 24.99 -1.84
CA SER A 15 -26.63 25.92 -2.31
C SER A 15 -25.51 26.20 -1.29
N SER A 16 -25.43 25.48 -0.16
CA SER A 16 -24.46 25.77 0.92
C SER A 16 -23.59 24.59 1.36
N LYS A 17 -23.51 23.51 0.56
CA LYS A 17 -22.57 22.40 0.79
C LYS A 17 -21.61 22.15 -0.38
N ASN A 18 -21.17 23.20 -1.05
CA ASN A 18 -19.83 23.17 -1.64
C ASN A 18 -18.83 23.53 -0.54
N GLU A 19 -18.73 22.66 0.48
CA GLU A 19 -17.45 22.57 1.18
C GLU A 19 -16.43 22.19 0.11
N ASP A 20 -15.31 22.89 0.11
CA ASP A 20 -14.24 22.69 -0.86
C ASP A 20 -13.61 21.31 -0.61
N LEU A 21 -14.26 20.26 -1.14
CA LEU A 21 -13.89 18.85 -0.98
C LEU A 21 -12.46 18.58 -1.49
N SER A 22 -11.88 19.51 -2.26
CA SER A 22 -10.49 19.51 -2.70
C SER A 22 -9.48 19.48 -1.55
N ASN A 23 -9.88 19.88 -0.34
CA ASN A 23 -9.02 19.87 0.84
C ASN A 23 -9.19 18.65 1.76
N ILE A 24 -10.08 17.71 1.44
CA ILE A 24 -10.28 16.50 2.24
C ILE A 24 -9.27 15.44 1.81
N SER A 25 -8.51 14.91 2.77
CA SER A 25 -7.61 13.77 2.54
C SER A 25 -8.42 12.52 2.18
N ILE A 26 -8.04 11.84 1.09
CA ILE A 26 -8.62 10.54 0.70
C ILE A 26 -7.96 9.36 1.44
N ILE A 27 -6.83 9.62 2.11
CA ILE A 27 -6.12 8.65 2.94
C ILE A 27 -6.75 8.68 4.33
N PRO A 28 -7.30 7.55 4.80
CA PRO A 28 -7.90 7.48 6.14
C PRO A 28 -6.82 7.76 7.19
N GLU A 29 -7.17 8.40 8.29
CA GLU A 29 -6.27 8.50 9.45
C GLU A 29 -6.03 7.11 10.09
N LEU A 30 -5.05 7.02 11.00
CA LEU A 30 -4.89 5.80 11.80
C LEU A 30 -6.13 5.60 12.66
N SER A 31 -6.58 4.36 12.77
CA SER A 31 -7.62 4.04 13.75
C SER A 31 -7.12 4.28 15.18
N GLU A 32 -8.04 4.47 16.13
CA GLU A 32 -7.70 4.66 17.55
C GLU A 32 -6.80 3.53 18.08
N GLU A 33 -7.05 2.30 17.63
CA GLU A 33 -6.25 1.13 18.00
C GLU A 33 -4.84 1.18 17.39
N GLU A 34 -4.73 1.53 16.10
CA GLU A 34 -3.43 1.67 15.44
C GLU A 34 -2.60 2.79 16.07
N GLN A 35 -3.21 3.91 16.40
CA GLN A 35 -2.55 5.02 17.09
C GLN A 35 -2.09 4.60 18.48
N ARG A 36 -2.94 3.91 19.25
CA ARG A 36 -2.55 3.41 20.58
C ARG A 36 -1.35 2.48 20.52
N LEU A 37 -1.36 1.52 19.59
CA LEU A 37 -0.25 0.57 19.41
C LEU A 37 1.04 1.27 18.99
N LEU A 38 0.95 2.29 18.13
CA LEU A 38 2.09 3.10 17.73
C LEU A 38 2.67 3.86 18.93
N ASP A 39 1.83 4.52 19.72
CA ASP A 39 2.25 5.28 20.90
C ASP A 39 2.94 4.38 21.94
N GLU A 40 2.46 3.14 22.11
CA GLU A 40 3.10 2.13 22.97
C GLU A 40 4.47 1.71 22.44
N GLU A 41 4.63 1.60 21.13
CA GLU A 41 5.91 1.27 20.50
C GLU A 41 6.91 2.42 20.66
N ILE A 42 6.50 3.66 20.38
CA ILE A 42 7.31 4.87 20.56
C ILE A 42 7.80 4.99 22.01
N LYS A 43 6.95 4.71 23.01
CA LYS A 43 7.33 4.73 24.43
C LYS A 43 8.42 3.72 24.79
N LYS A 44 8.53 2.61 24.06
CA LYS A 44 9.57 1.58 24.28
C LYS A 44 10.90 1.94 23.61
N ARG A 45 10.91 2.89 22.66
CA ARG A 45 12.13 3.28 21.93
C ARG A 45 13.07 4.06 22.84
N SER A 46 14.36 3.83 22.66
CA SER A 46 15.40 4.63 23.32
C SER A 46 15.36 6.07 22.77
N LYS A 47 15.74 7.05 23.59
CA LYS A 47 15.83 8.43 23.12
C LYS A 47 16.82 8.53 21.95
N PRO A 48 16.51 9.32 20.90
CA PRO A 48 17.44 9.57 19.81
C PRO A 48 18.77 10.13 20.31
N ILE A 49 19.85 9.78 19.63
CA ILE A 49 21.17 10.35 19.91
C ILE A 49 21.17 11.80 19.43
N GLU A 50 21.72 12.71 20.23
CA GLU A 50 21.74 14.14 19.89
C GLU A 50 22.48 14.37 18.56
N GLY A 51 21.80 15.01 17.60
CA GLY A 51 22.32 15.26 16.24
C GLY A 51 21.93 14.22 15.18
N THR A 52 21.18 13.17 15.52
CA THR A 52 20.60 12.25 14.51
C THR A 52 19.19 12.69 14.10
N ILE A 53 18.85 12.52 12.83
CA ILE A 53 17.48 12.70 12.32
C ILE A 53 16.58 11.68 13.03
N GLU A 54 15.48 12.15 13.61
CA GLU A 54 14.52 11.25 14.24
C GLU A 54 13.87 10.35 13.17
N PRO A 55 13.80 9.02 13.39
CA PRO A 55 13.15 8.14 12.46
C PRO A 55 11.66 8.44 12.40
N VAL A 56 11.16 8.65 11.19
CA VAL A 56 9.73 8.83 10.90
C VAL A 56 9.03 7.47 10.91
N ASP A 57 7.83 7.40 11.50
CA ASP A 57 7.07 6.15 11.60
C ASP A 57 6.42 5.72 10.29
N PHE A 58 5.96 6.69 9.50
CA PHE A 58 5.26 6.52 8.23
C PHE A 58 5.84 7.44 7.14
N PRO A 59 7.11 7.26 6.73
CA PRO A 59 7.76 8.10 5.73
C PRO A 59 7.00 8.21 4.41
N LEU A 60 6.39 7.13 3.91
CA LEU A 60 5.59 7.17 2.67
C LEU A 60 4.37 8.07 2.82
N HIS A 61 3.68 8.00 3.96
CA HIS A 61 2.54 8.87 4.21
C HIS A 61 2.92 10.35 4.17
N ASP A 62 4.09 10.71 4.72
CA ASP A 62 4.57 12.08 4.72
C ASP A 62 4.98 12.53 3.31
N ILE A 63 5.66 11.67 2.54
CA ILE A 63 5.96 11.92 1.12
C ILE A 63 4.67 12.18 0.34
N VAL A 64 3.65 11.32 0.50
CA VAL A 64 2.37 11.43 -0.21
C VAL A 64 1.65 12.76 0.08
N LYS A 65 1.72 13.25 1.32
CA LYS A 65 1.19 14.56 1.70
C LYS A 65 2.01 15.71 1.09
N GLU A 66 3.33 15.62 1.15
CA GLU A 66 4.22 16.65 0.60
C GLU A 66 3.97 16.88 -0.90
N ILE A 67 3.71 15.79 -1.62
CA ILE A 67 3.50 15.81 -3.08
C ILE A 67 2.02 16.02 -3.46
N GLY A 68 1.13 16.15 -2.48
CA GLY A 68 -0.30 16.42 -2.66
C GLY A 68 -1.11 15.27 -3.27
N LEU A 69 -0.64 14.03 -3.16
CA LEU A 69 -1.37 12.84 -3.61
C LEU A 69 -2.33 12.30 -2.53
N ASP A 70 -2.34 12.91 -1.34
CA ASP A 70 -3.33 12.65 -0.29
C ASP A 70 -4.69 13.28 -0.60
N LYS A 71 -4.77 14.19 -1.57
CA LYS A 71 -5.97 14.95 -1.94
C LYS A 71 -6.59 14.47 -3.25
N PRO A 72 -7.91 14.66 -3.44
CA PRO A 72 -8.54 14.40 -4.73
C PRO A 72 -8.00 15.37 -5.80
N VAL A 73 -7.91 14.89 -7.04
CA VAL A 73 -7.57 15.76 -8.17
C VAL A 73 -8.72 16.74 -8.43
N GLU A 74 -8.39 17.99 -8.77
CA GLU A 74 -9.38 19.01 -9.10
C GLU A 74 -10.39 18.51 -10.17
N GLY A 75 -11.68 18.66 -9.88
CA GLY A 75 -12.76 18.21 -10.76
C GLY A 75 -13.08 16.71 -10.70
N VAL A 76 -12.51 15.97 -9.73
CA VAL A 76 -12.81 14.56 -9.49
C VAL A 76 -13.54 14.40 -8.16
N ASP A 77 -14.75 13.83 -8.21
CA ASP A 77 -15.59 13.64 -7.03
C ASP A 77 -15.02 12.59 -6.06
N LEU A 78 -15.26 12.76 -4.76
CA LEU A 78 -14.84 11.79 -3.74
C LEU A 78 -15.45 10.40 -3.95
N GLU A 79 -16.67 10.32 -4.50
CA GLU A 79 -17.34 9.06 -4.82
C GLU A 79 -16.53 8.18 -5.79
N PHE A 80 -15.75 8.80 -6.69
CA PHE A 80 -14.83 8.07 -7.56
C PHE A 80 -13.78 7.32 -6.74
N TYR A 81 -13.17 7.96 -5.74
CA TYR A 81 -12.16 7.33 -4.89
C TYR A 81 -12.77 6.28 -3.96
N GLU A 82 -13.99 6.49 -3.46
CA GLU A 82 -14.71 5.48 -2.68
C GLU A 82 -15.03 4.23 -3.51
N ASP A 83 -15.44 4.38 -4.78
CA ASP A 83 -15.64 3.26 -5.69
C ASP A 83 -14.34 2.50 -5.96
N LEU A 84 -13.21 3.20 -6.14
CA LEU A 84 -11.90 2.57 -6.33
C LEU A 84 -11.49 1.69 -5.14
N LYS A 85 -11.79 2.09 -3.90
CA LYS A 85 -11.49 1.30 -2.68
C LYS A 85 -12.11 -0.10 -2.71
N THR A 86 -13.26 -0.27 -3.37
CA THR A 86 -13.98 -1.55 -3.44
C THR A 86 -13.43 -2.53 -4.48
N LYS A 87 -12.50 -2.08 -5.34
CA LYS A 87 -12.00 -2.84 -6.48
C LYS A 87 -10.54 -3.24 -6.28
N SER A 88 -10.17 -4.40 -6.83
CA SER A 88 -8.79 -4.84 -6.82
C SER A 88 -7.94 -4.01 -7.79
N ALA A 89 -6.70 -3.72 -7.38
CA ALA A 89 -5.74 -2.95 -8.17
C ALA A 89 -5.53 -3.56 -9.56
N LYS A 90 -5.42 -4.89 -9.63
CA LYS A 90 -5.28 -5.62 -10.90
C LYS A 90 -6.40 -5.31 -11.90
N VAL A 91 -7.65 -5.23 -11.45
CA VAL A 91 -8.81 -5.01 -12.34
C VAL A 91 -8.83 -3.59 -12.90
N ILE A 92 -8.44 -2.61 -12.08
CA ILE A 92 -8.47 -1.20 -12.43
C ILE A 92 -7.26 -0.84 -13.31
N TYR A 93 -6.07 -1.13 -12.81
CA TYR A 93 -4.84 -0.47 -13.25
C TYR A 93 -4.16 -1.14 -14.44
N THR A 94 -4.30 -2.46 -14.58
CA THR A 94 -3.67 -3.21 -15.69
C THR A 94 -4.14 -2.74 -17.08
N LYS A 95 -5.27 -2.04 -17.15
CA LYS A 95 -5.85 -1.52 -18.39
C LYS A 95 -5.48 -0.07 -18.69
N LEU A 96 -4.74 0.60 -17.80
CA LEU A 96 -4.47 2.04 -17.92
C LEU A 96 -3.23 2.39 -18.76
N LYS A 97 -2.46 1.40 -19.22
CA LYS A 97 -1.22 1.62 -19.97
C LYS A 97 -1.40 2.63 -21.11
N SER A 98 -2.41 2.44 -21.95
CA SER A 98 -2.65 3.28 -23.14
C SER A 98 -3.57 4.48 -22.86
N VAL A 99 -3.86 4.77 -21.59
CA VAL A 99 -4.72 5.89 -21.21
C VAL A 99 -3.91 7.18 -21.20
N PRO A 100 -4.40 8.26 -21.83
CA PRO A 100 -3.71 9.55 -21.81
C PRO A 100 -3.50 10.10 -20.41
N ASP A 101 -2.39 10.82 -20.20
CA ASP A 101 -2.02 11.40 -18.91
C ASP A 101 -3.10 12.29 -18.28
N ALA A 102 -3.84 13.04 -19.12
CA ALA A 102 -4.97 13.86 -18.69
C ALA A 102 -6.06 13.06 -17.96
N ILE A 103 -6.22 11.79 -18.33
CA ILE A 103 -7.19 10.87 -17.71
C ILE A 103 -6.51 10.05 -16.61
N ALA A 104 -5.28 9.57 -16.83
CA ALA A 104 -4.57 8.72 -15.87
C ALA A 104 -4.27 9.44 -14.54
N ARG A 105 -4.06 10.77 -14.58
CA ARG A 105 -3.75 11.59 -13.39
C ARG A 105 -4.71 11.38 -12.22
N LYS A 106 -6.02 11.23 -12.47
CA LYS A 106 -7.02 11.08 -11.39
C LYS A 106 -6.86 9.81 -10.55
N TYR A 107 -6.11 8.83 -11.06
CA TYR A 107 -5.87 7.55 -10.39
C TYR A 107 -4.67 7.56 -9.45
N LEU A 108 -3.74 8.51 -9.61
CA LEU A 108 -2.51 8.57 -8.80
C LEU A 108 -2.79 8.69 -7.29
N PRO A 109 -3.79 9.48 -6.83
CA PRO A 109 -4.10 9.52 -5.40
C PRO A 109 -4.55 8.16 -4.84
N ASP A 110 -5.33 7.37 -5.57
CA ASP A 110 -5.74 6.03 -5.08
C ASP A 110 -4.56 5.05 -5.04
N LEU A 111 -3.64 5.12 -6.00
CA LEU A 111 -2.40 4.34 -5.97
C LEU A 111 -1.58 4.69 -4.73
N ALA A 112 -1.33 5.98 -4.50
CA ALA A 112 -0.59 6.47 -3.33
C ALA A 112 -1.25 6.05 -2.00
N ARG A 113 -2.58 6.19 -1.91
CA ARG A 113 -3.36 5.71 -0.75
C ARG A 113 -3.08 4.23 -0.45
N ARG A 114 -3.06 3.37 -1.47
CA ARG A 114 -2.81 1.92 -1.29
C ARG A 114 -1.39 1.63 -0.80
N PHE A 115 -0.38 2.37 -1.26
CA PHE A 115 0.98 2.25 -0.73
C PHE A 115 1.08 2.70 0.73
N VAL A 116 0.41 3.79 1.11
CA VAL A 116 0.32 4.22 2.52
C VAL A 116 -0.39 3.17 3.39
N GLU A 117 -1.43 2.52 2.88
CA GLU A 117 -2.08 1.41 3.59
C GLU A 117 -1.16 0.20 3.75
N PHE A 118 -0.28 -0.08 2.78
CA PHE A 118 0.74 -1.11 2.91
C PHE A 118 1.78 -0.78 3.95
N GLU A 119 2.27 0.46 4.02
CA GLU A 119 3.18 0.90 5.07
C GLU A 119 2.61 0.63 6.48
N ARG A 120 1.31 0.91 6.67
CA ARG A 120 0.60 0.56 7.91
C ARG A 120 0.47 -0.94 8.13
N ARG A 121 0.19 -1.69 7.05
CA ARG A 121 0.07 -3.15 7.09
C ARG A 121 1.38 -3.82 7.48
N VAL A 122 2.52 -3.32 7.01
CA VAL A 122 3.85 -3.81 7.38
C VAL A 122 4.03 -3.81 8.89
N LYS A 123 3.74 -2.70 9.58
CA LYS A 123 3.82 -2.62 11.05
C LYS A 123 2.97 -3.68 11.77
N ARG A 124 1.79 -4.00 11.23
CA ARG A 124 0.93 -5.05 11.79
C ARG A 124 1.54 -6.44 11.56
N ILE A 125 2.04 -6.71 10.35
CA ILE A 125 2.67 -7.99 10.00
C ILE A 125 3.95 -8.21 10.81
N GLU A 126 4.80 -7.19 10.97
CA GLU A 126 5.98 -7.25 11.83
C GLU A 126 5.62 -7.70 13.24
N ARG A 127 4.60 -7.08 13.86
CA ARG A 127 4.12 -7.49 15.19
C ARG A 127 3.63 -8.94 15.21
N MET A 128 2.92 -9.38 14.17
CA MET A 128 2.46 -10.78 14.07
C MET A 128 3.63 -11.76 13.98
N LEU A 129 4.64 -11.47 13.14
CA LEU A 129 5.84 -12.29 12.98
C LEU A 129 6.63 -12.38 14.29
N TRP A 130 6.87 -11.24 14.95
CA TRP A 130 7.63 -11.21 16.19
C TRP A 130 6.97 -11.98 17.33
N ALA A 131 5.63 -12.07 17.33
CA ALA A 131 4.85 -12.84 18.28
C ALA A 131 4.84 -14.36 18.04
N LEU A 132 5.39 -14.85 16.92
CA LEU A 132 5.37 -16.28 16.61
C LEU A 132 6.25 -17.09 17.59
N PRO A 133 5.73 -18.21 18.12
CA PRO A 133 6.49 -19.09 19.01
C PRO A 133 7.58 -19.80 18.22
N ARG A 134 8.84 -19.66 18.65
CA ARG A 134 10.01 -20.29 18.02
C ARG A 134 11.06 -20.63 19.06
N GLU A 135 11.70 -21.78 18.88
CA GLU A 135 12.82 -22.24 19.71
C GLU A 135 14.13 -22.04 18.94
N ASP A 136 15.24 -21.80 19.65
CA ASP A 136 16.57 -21.64 19.03
C ASP A 136 16.94 -22.91 18.23
N LYS A 137 17.34 -22.71 16.98
CA LYS A 137 17.71 -23.74 16.00
C LYS A 137 16.58 -24.71 15.67
N SER A 138 15.34 -24.24 15.66
CA SER A 138 14.16 -25.03 15.30
C SER A 138 13.70 -24.80 13.86
N LEU A 139 12.82 -25.66 13.35
CA LEU A 139 12.21 -25.45 12.03
C LEU A 139 11.28 -24.23 12.02
N GLU A 140 10.71 -23.89 13.18
CA GLU A 140 9.90 -22.69 13.39
C GLU A 140 10.74 -21.41 13.30
N GLU A 141 11.97 -21.42 13.83
CA GLU A 141 12.90 -20.29 13.65
C GLU A 141 13.20 -20.05 12.17
N ASP A 142 13.56 -21.09 11.43
CA ASP A 142 13.83 -20.99 9.99
C ASP A 142 12.58 -20.54 9.19
N ARG A 143 11.38 -21.04 9.53
CA ARG A 143 10.13 -20.52 8.94
C ARG A 143 9.93 -19.03 9.22
N PHE A 144 10.20 -18.59 10.44
CA PHE A 144 10.13 -17.18 10.82
C PHE A 144 11.14 -16.34 10.02
N GLU A 145 12.37 -16.81 9.84
CA GLU A 145 13.40 -16.15 9.04
C GLU A 145 12.96 -15.99 7.58
N ILE A 146 12.47 -17.07 6.95
CA ILE A 146 11.99 -17.02 5.55
C ILE A 146 10.77 -16.10 5.41
N LEU A 147 9.84 -16.11 6.37
CA LEU A 147 8.69 -15.20 6.36
C LEU A 147 9.11 -13.74 6.49
N THR A 148 10.14 -13.45 7.29
CA THR A 148 10.72 -12.12 7.44
C THR A 148 11.41 -11.70 6.14
N GLU A 149 12.17 -12.59 5.50
CA GLU A 149 12.76 -12.34 4.18
C GLU A 149 11.67 -12.08 3.11
N LEU A 150 10.56 -12.83 3.14
CA LEU A 150 9.43 -12.60 2.23
C LEU A 150 8.77 -11.24 2.49
N LEU A 151 8.65 -10.82 3.76
CA LEU A 151 8.16 -9.49 4.11
C LEU A 151 9.08 -8.41 3.54
N ASP A 152 10.39 -8.49 3.79
CA ASP A 152 11.39 -7.53 3.30
C ASP A 152 11.34 -7.42 1.78
N LYS A 153 11.27 -8.58 1.10
CA LYS A 153 11.12 -8.63 -0.35
C LYS A 153 9.84 -7.98 -0.82
N THR A 154 8.72 -8.23 -0.14
CA THR A 154 7.43 -7.60 -0.47
C THR A 154 7.48 -6.07 -0.32
N CYS A 155 8.21 -5.58 0.69
CA CYS A 155 8.37 -4.15 0.95
C CYS A 155 9.17 -3.41 -0.14
N GLN A 156 10.00 -4.09 -0.94
CA GLN A 156 10.70 -3.48 -2.08
C GLN A 156 9.74 -2.85 -3.09
N GLY A 157 8.48 -3.29 -3.15
CA GLY A 157 7.47 -2.66 -3.98
C GLY A 157 7.20 -1.19 -3.63
N MET A 158 7.41 -0.79 -2.36
CA MET A 158 7.27 0.62 -1.93
C MET A 158 8.47 1.46 -2.39
N GLU A 159 9.69 0.91 -2.31
CA GLU A 159 10.90 1.57 -2.83
C GLU A 159 10.81 1.81 -4.35
N ILE A 160 10.28 0.83 -5.09
CA ILE A 160 10.06 0.96 -6.54
C ILE A 160 9.00 2.03 -6.82
N TRP A 161 7.96 2.15 -6.00
CA TRP A 161 6.97 3.22 -6.14
C TRP A 161 7.59 4.61 -5.97
N GLU A 162 8.49 4.78 -5.00
CA GLU A 162 9.24 6.03 -4.82
C GLU A 162 10.08 6.35 -6.07
N GLU A 163 10.77 5.35 -6.64
CA GLU A 163 11.52 5.52 -7.91
C GLU A 163 10.59 5.96 -9.06
N HIS A 164 9.44 5.29 -9.22
CA HIS A 164 8.45 5.63 -10.26
C HIS A 164 7.88 7.04 -10.09
N TYR A 165 7.76 7.52 -8.84
CA TYR A 165 7.34 8.87 -8.54
C TYR A 165 8.40 9.90 -8.97
N GLU A 166 9.66 9.66 -8.62
CA GLU A 166 10.77 10.57 -8.93
C GLU A 166 11.10 10.63 -10.43
N ARG A 167 10.95 9.51 -11.14
CA ARG A 167 11.34 9.37 -12.54
C ARG A 167 10.13 9.44 -13.46
N LYS A 168 10.07 10.51 -14.25
CA LYS A 168 8.94 10.81 -15.14
C LYS A 168 8.83 9.78 -16.28
N ILE A 169 7.77 8.99 -16.26
CA ILE A 169 7.27 8.15 -17.37
C ILE A 169 5.80 8.53 -17.66
N PRO A 170 5.22 8.11 -18.80
CA PRO A 170 3.80 8.34 -19.08
C PRO A 170 2.91 7.83 -17.92
N LEU A 171 1.92 8.62 -17.51
CA LEU A 171 1.12 8.32 -16.32
C LEU A 171 0.27 7.06 -16.49
N GLY A 172 -0.20 6.76 -17.70
CA GLY A 172 -0.87 5.50 -18.00
C GLY A 172 0.02 4.29 -17.75
N HIS A 173 1.30 4.37 -18.14
CA HIS A 173 2.30 3.34 -17.89
C HIS A 173 2.57 3.21 -16.39
N ARG A 174 2.80 4.35 -15.71
CA ARG A 174 3.00 4.39 -14.26
C ARG A 174 1.85 3.71 -13.51
N CYS A 175 0.61 4.06 -13.83
CA CYS A 175 -0.55 3.46 -13.18
C CYS A 175 -0.60 1.95 -13.40
N ASN A 176 -0.30 1.48 -14.61
CA ASN A 176 -0.26 0.05 -14.92
C ASN A 176 0.81 -0.69 -14.08
N LEU A 177 2.04 -0.16 -14.03
CA LEU A 177 3.15 -0.76 -13.29
C LEU A 177 2.91 -0.75 -11.78
N GLU A 178 2.47 0.37 -11.23
CA GLU A 178 2.13 0.48 -9.81
C GLU A 178 0.94 -0.42 -9.43
N GLY A 179 0.00 -0.61 -10.35
CA GLY A 179 -1.08 -1.59 -10.18
C GLY A 179 -0.58 -3.04 -10.09
N GLU A 180 0.45 -3.40 -10.87
CA GLU A 180 1.11 -4.71 -10.78
C GLU A 180 1.85 -4.86 -9.44
N LEU A 181 2.58 -3.83 -8.99
CA LEU A 181 3.23 -3.80 -7.68
C LEU A 181 2.23 -4.02 -6.55
N ILE A 182 1.14 -3.25 -6.54
CA ILE A 182 0.10 -3.35 -5.51
C ILE A 182 -0.51 -4.74 -5.52
N HIS A 183 -0.81 -5.31 -6.69
CA HIS A 183 -1.34 -6.66 -6.77
C HIS A 183 -0.38 -7.69 -6.17
N LEU A 184 0.90 -7.64 -6.51
CA LEU A 184 1.91 -8.53 -5.96
C LEU A 184 1.96 -8.39 -4.44
N MET A 185 2.15 -7.17 -3.93
CA MET A 185 2.27 -6.89 -2.51
C MET A 185 1.08 -7.39 -1.70
N ASP A 186 -0.14 -7.11 -2.19
CA ASP A 186 -1.37 -7.53 -1.53
C ASP A 186 -1.43 -9.06 -1.37
N THR A 187 -1.11 -9.81 -2.43
CA THR A 187 -1.11 -11.28 -2.37
C THR A 187 -0.06 -11.84 -1.41
N LYS A 188 1.10 -11.18 -1.28
CA LYS A 188 2.20 -11.63 -0.44
C LYS A 188 1.94 -11.31 1.02
N PHE A 189 1.40 -10.14 1.33
CA PHE A 189 0.92 -9.81 2.66
C PHE A 189 -0.21 -10.73 3.12
N ASP A 190 -1.20 -11.02 2.26
CA ASP A 190 -2.26 -12.00 2.56
C ASP A 190 -1.69 -13.37 2.90
N LEU A 191 -0.68 -13.83 2.14
CA LEU A 191 -0.01 -15.10 2.38
C LEU A 191 0.72 -15.11 3.73
N ILE A 192 1.52 -14.08 4.03
CA ILE A 192 2.26 -13.97 5.29
C ILE A 192 1.28 -13.97 6.47
N GLU A 193 0.24 -13.14 6.42
CA GLU A 193 -0.77 -13.05 7.47
C GLU A 193 -1.49 -14.39 7.70
N LYS A 194 -1.83 -15.09 6.61
CA LYS A 194 -2.43 -16.41 6.69
C LYS A 194 -1.50 -17.39 7.38
N ILE A 195 -0.24 -17.47 6.98
CA ILE A 195 0.73 -18.39 7.58
C ILE A 195 0.96 -18.05 9.05
N CYS A 196 1.09 -16.77 9.40
CA CYS A 196 1.23 -16.34 10.79
C CYS A 196 0.04 -16.81 11.67
N LYS A 197 -1.19 -16.68 11.17
CA LYS A 197 -2.41 -17.14 11.88
C LYS A 197 -2.45 -18.67 12.04
N GLU A 198 -1.85 -19.39 11.10
CA GLU A 198 -1.86 -20.86 11.04
C GLU A 198 -0.55 -21.48 11.52
N PHE A 199 0.39 -20.67 12.02
CA PHE A 199 1.79 -21.05 12.20
C PHE A 199 1.96 -22.29 13.07
N GLY A 200 1.22 -22.37 14.19
CA GLY A 200 1.26 -23.50 15.12
C GLY A 200 0.54 -24.77 14.64
N LYS A 201 -0.20 -24.74 13.52
CA LYS A 201 -0.93 -25.92 13.02
C LYS A 201 -0.01 -27.03 12.50
N LEU A 202 1.21 -26.67 12.07
CA LEU A 202 2.20 -27.60 11.54
C LEU A 202 3.16 -28.11 12.62
N LYS A 203 2.86 -27.89 13.89
CA LYS A 203 3.68 -28.41 14.99
C LYS A 203 3.77 -29.93 14.87
N ASP A 204 4.99 -30.44 14.96
CA ASP A 204 5.33 -31.87 14.81
C ASP A 204 5.11 -32.46 13.40
N GLN A 205 4.74 -31.64 12.40
CA GLN A 205 4.49 -32.04 11.00
C GLN A 205 5.69 -31.67 10.10
N ARG A 206 6.78 -32.44 10.22
CA ARG A 206 8.07 -32.09 9.60
C ARG A 206 8.01 -31.94 8.08
N ASP A 207 7.29 -32.83 7.38
CA ASP A 207 7.25 -32.83 5.92
C ASP A 207 6.44 -31.64 5.39
N GLU A 208 5.35 -31.31 6.06
CA GLU A 208 4.49 -30.16 5.79
C GLU A 208 5.24 -28.85 6.04
N VAL A 209 6.02 -28.77 7.12
CA VAL A 209 6.91 -27.64 7.40
C VAL A 209 7.94 -27.47 6.28
N ASN A 210 8.56 -28.54 5.81
CA ASN A 210 9.52 -28.45 4.70
C ASN A 210 8.86 -27.99 3.39
N ASN A 211 7.66 -28.49 3.09
CA ASN A 211 6.89 -28.06 1.93
C ASN A 211 6.54 -26.56 2.00
N GLU A 212 6.12 -26.06 3.17
CA GLU A 212 5.84 -24.64 3.35
C GLU A 212 7.10 -23.79 3.18
N ARG A 213 8.25 -24.21 3.74
CA ARG A 213 9.54 -23.53 3.56
C ARG A 213 9.94 -23.41 2.09
N ASP A 214 9.80 -24.49 1.33
CA ASP A 214 10.14 -24.48 -0.10
C ASP A 214 9.17 -23.62 -0.92
N MET A 215 7.88 -23.65 -0.58
CA MET A 215 6.88 -22.76 -1.15
C MET A 215 7.21 -21.29 -0.84
N LEU A 216 7.53 -20.94 0.40
CA LEU A 216 7.92 -19.57 0.78
C LEU A 216 9.14 -19.08 0.01
N ARG A 217 10.17 -19.92 -0.15
CA ARG A 217 11.35 -19.61 -0.99
C ARG A 217 11.00 -19.44 -2.47
N TYR A 218 10.01 -20.19 -2.96
CA TYR A 218 9.48 -19.97 -4.31
C TYR A 218 8.79 -18.61 -4.42
N GLU A 219 8.00 -18.22 -3.42
CA GLU A 219 7.33 -16.91 -3.40
C GLU A 219 8.31 -15.75 -3.34
N ILE A 220 9.42 -15.87 -2.61
CA ILE A 220 10.52 -14.89 -2.62
C ILE A 220 11.09 -14.73 -4.03
N ARG A 221 11.44 -15.83 -4.70
CA ARG A 221 11.95 -15.79 -6.08
C ARG A 221 10.92 -15.26 -7.08
N HIS A 222 9.65 -15.53 -6.84
CA HIS A 222 8.57 -14.99 -7.64
C HIS A 222 8.49 -13.46 -7.50
N CYS A 223 8.68 -12.91 -6.29
CA CYS A 223 8.81 -11.46 -6.13
C CYS A 223 9.98 -10.89 -6.94
N ASP A 224 11.17 -11.48 -6.85
CA ASP A 224 12.34 -11.02 -7.62
C ASP A 224 12.09 -11.03 -9.14
N MET A 225 11.44 -12.07 -9.65
CA MET A 225 11.07 -12.18 -11.07
C MET A 225 10.12 -11.05 -11.48
N ILE A 226 9.04 -10.84 -10.72
CA ILE A 226 8.04 -9.81 -11.05
C ILE A 226 8.63 -8.41 -10.92
N TYR A 227 9.47 -8.13 -9.90
CA TYR A 227 10.14 -6.83 -9.79
C TYR A 227 11.10 -6.58 -10.95
N THR A 228 11.81 -7.62 -11.42
CA THR A 228 12.65 -7.53 -12.62
C THR A 228 11.82 -7.19 -13.86
N GLU A 229 10.68 -7.86 -14.06
CA GLU A 229 9.76 -7.57 -15.17
C GLU A 229 9.23 -6.13 -15.10
N ILE A 230 8.79 -5.68 -13.92
CA ILE A 230 8.29 -4.31 -13.71
C ILE A 230 9.39 -3.29 -13.99
N HIS A 231 10.62 -3.54 -13.52
CA HIS A 231 11.75 -2.66 -13.77
C HIS A 231 12.12 -2.60 -15.26
N GLU A 232 12.10 -3.73 -15.98
CA GLU A 232 12.32 -3.74 -17.43
C GLU A 232 11.28 -2.90 -18.18
N LYS A 233 10.00 -3.08 -17.84
CA LYS A 233 8.88 -2.30 -18.42
C LYS A 233 8.98 -0.81 -18.07
N PHE A 234 9.42 -0.49 -16.84
CA PHE A 234 9.70 0.87 -16.41
C PHE A 234 10.81 1.50 -17.27
N LEU A 235 11.96 0.82 -17.42
CA LEU A 235 13.07 1.29 -18.24
C LEU A 235 12.66 1.49 -19.69
N LYS A 236 11.89 0.57 -20.27
CA LYS A 236 11.38 0.74 -21.64
C LYS A 236 10.47 1.96 -21.74
N SER A 237 9.58 2.18 -20.77
CA SER A 237 8.75 3.40 -20.72
C SER A 237 9.58 4.67 -20.60
N TYR A 238 10.64 4.64 -19.80
CA TYR A 238 11.54 5.76 -19.58
C TYR A 238 12.40 6.08 -20.81
N LEU A 239 12.79 5.05 -21.57
CA LEU A 239 13.58 5.16 -22.80
C LEU A 239 12.73 5.27 -24.07
N GLU A 240 11.41 5.43 -23.93
CA GLU A 240 10.45 5.51 -25.05
C GLU A 240 10.49 4.28 -25.99
N MET A 241 10.72 3.09 -25.42
CA MET A 241 10.74 1.80 -26.10
C MET A 241 9.41 1.04 -25.92
N ASP A 242 9.08 0.23 -26.92
CA ASP A 242 7.89 -0.63 -26.90
C ASP A 242 8.00 -1.79 -25.90
N TRP A 243 6.88 -2.07 -25.24
CA TRP A 243 6.61 -3.28 -24.47
C TRP A 243 5.11 -3.52 -24.33
#